data_AF-A0A7K8HZP3-F1
#
_entry.id   AF-A0A7K8HZP3-F1
#
_cell.length_a   1.000
_cell.length_b   1.000
_cell.length_c   1.000
_cell.angle_alpha   90.00
_cell.angle_beta   90.00
_cell.angle_gamma   90.00
#
_symmetry.space_group_name_H-M   'P 1'
#
loop_
_entity.id
_entity.type
_entity.pdbx_description
1 polymer ?
#
loop_
_entity_poly.entity_id
_entity_poly.type
_entity_poly.pdbx_seq_one_letter_code
_entity_poly.pdbx_strand_id
1 'polypeptide(L)'
;YTFTGIYTFESLIKILARGFCMTEFTFLRDPWNWLDFSVIVMAYITEFVDLGNVSALRTFRVLRALKTISVISGLKTIVGALIQSVKKLTDVMILTVFCLSVFALIGLQLFMGNLRHKCVRDY
;
A
#
# COMPACT_ATOMS: atom_id res chain seq x y z
N TYR A 1 -7.61 20.07 11.83
CA TYR A 1 -9.06 20.24 12.04
C TYR A 1 -9.80 20.78 10.82
N THR A 2 -9.60 22.02 10.36
CA THR A 2 -10.39 22.62 9.26
C THR A 2 -10.25 21.90 7.91
N PHE A 3 -9.03 21.59 7.48
CA PHE A 3 -8.79 20.82 6.25
C PHE A 3 -9.34 19.39 6.34
N THR A 4 -9.10 18.70 7.47
CA THR A 4 -9.64 17.36 7.71
C THR A 4 -11.18 17.35 7.63
N GLY A 5 -11.84 18.34 8.25
CA GLY A 5 -13.30 18.47 8.22
C GLY A 5 -13.86 18.71 6.82
N ILE A 6 -13.25 19.60 6.03
CA ILE A 6 -13.67 19.86 4.64
C ILE A 6 -13.58 18.59 3.79
N TYR A 7 -12.47 17.84 3.89
CA TYR A 7 -12.31 16.58 3.16
C TYR A 7 -13.24 15.49 3.64
N THR A 8 -13.55 15.45 4.93
CA THR A 8 -14.51 14.49 5.48
C THR A 8 -15.91 14.79 4.95
N PHE A 9 -16.30 16.07 4.90
CA PHE A 9 -17.60 16.49 4.39
C PHE A 9 -17.75 16.25 2.88
N GLU A 10 -16.71 16.54 2.09
CA GLU A 10 -16.68 16.25 0.65
C GLU A 10 -16.88 14.75 0.37
N SER A 11 -16.18 13.90 1.11
CA SER A 11 -16.28 12.44 0.95
C SER A 11 -17.59 11.90 1.51
N LEU A 12 -18.09 12.44 2.63
CA LEU A 12 -19.39 12.07 3.20
C LEU A 12 -20.54 12.39 2.23
N ILE A 13 -20.51 13.56 1.58
CA ILE A 13 -21.48 13.95 0.55
C ILE A 13 -21.41 12.98 -0.63
N LYS A 14 -20.21 12.61 -1.11
CA LYS A 14 -20.06 11.64 -2.21
C LYS A 14 -20.59 10.25 -1.84
N ILE A 15 -20.41 9.83 -0.59
CA ILE A 15 -20.92 8.55 -0.08
C ILE A 15 -22.45 8.58 0.02
N LEU A 16 -23.02 9.67 0.57
CA LEU A 16 -24.47 9.82 0.69
C LEU A 16 -25.17 9.97 -0.67
N ALA A 17 -24.55 10.69 -1.62
CA ALA A 17 -25.09 10.89 -2.96
C ALA A 17 -25.05 9.64 -3.85
N ARG A 18 -24.08 8.72 -3.63
CA ARG A 18 -23.96 7.47 -4.39
C ARG A 18 -24.56 6.25 -3.69
N GLY A 19 -24.84 6.33 -2.40
CA GLY A 19 -25.44 5.24 -1.60
C GLY A 19 -24.39 4.43 -0.84
N PHE A 20 -24.63 4.23 0.47
CA PHE A 20 -23.67 3.64 1.41
C PHE A 20 -23.60 2.10 1.29
N CYS A 21 -24.72 1.40 1.07
CA CYS A 21 -24.71 -0.08 1.00
C CYS A 21 -25.97 -0.80 0.45
N MET A 22 -27.12 -0.14 0.20
CA MET A 22 -28.42 -0.83 -0.02
C MET A 22 -29.13 -0.57 -1.36
N THR A 23 -28.47 0.03 -2.34
CA THR A 23 -28.98 0.14 -3.71
C THR A 23 -27.84 -0.02 -4.73
N GLU A 24 -28.18 -0.53 -5.91
CA GLU A 24 -27.31 -1.16 -6.94
C GLU A 24 -26.10 -0.34 -7.48
N PHE A 25 -25.86 0.88 -7.01
CA PHE A 25 -24.72 1.72 -7.42
C PHE A 25 -23.70 1.91 -6.29
N THR A 26 -23.03 0.82 -5.94
CA THR A 26 -22.18 0.72 -4.74
C THR A 26 -20.90 1.56 -4.83
N PHE A 27 -20.73 2.52 -3.92
CA PHE A 27 -19.51 3.33 -3.69
C PHE A 27 -18.22 2.48 -3.56
N LEU A 28 -18.34 1.21 -3.14
CA LEU A 28 -17.22 0.28 -2.92
C LEU A 28 -16.69 -0.43 -4.19
N ARG A 29 -17.32 -0.27 -5.36
CA ARG A 29 -16.86 -0.93 -6.60
C ARG A 29 -15.68 -0.22 -7.25
N ASP A 30 -15.49 1.07 -6.97
CA ASP A 30 -14.36 1.86 -7.44
C ASP A 30 -13.16 1.77 -6.47
N PRO A 31 -12.01 1.20 -6.87
CA PRO A 31 -10.84 1.05 -6.00
C PRO A 31 -10.25 2.40 -5.55
N TRP A 32 -10.45 3.45 -6.35
CA TRP A 32 -10.06 4.83 -6.02
C TRP A 32 -10.83 5.41 -4.84
N ASN A 33 -12.04 4.91 -4.63
CA ASN A 33 -12.96 5.37 -3.61
C ASN A 33 -12.70 4.66 -2.27
N TRP A 34 -12.26 3.40 -2.34
CA TRP A 34 -11.64 2.69 -1.22
C TRP A 34 -10.41 3.42 -0.67
N LEU A 35 -9.56 3.93 -1.57
CA LEU A 35 -8.38 4.71 -1.17
C LEU A 35 -8.80 5.97 -0.40
N ASP A 36 -9.77 6.74 -0.91
CA ASP A 36 -10.26 7.96 -0.24
C ASP A 36 -10.86 7.65 1.15
N PHE A 37 -11.65 6.57 1.27
CA PHE A 37 -12.20 6.12 2.56
C PHE A 37 -11.10 5.72 3.55
N SER A 38 -10.10 4.94 3.11
CA SER A 38 -9.00 4.49 3.98
C SER A 38 -8.16 5.66 4.54
N VAL A 39 -7.95 6.70 3.75
CA VAL A 39 -7.20 7.90 4.15
C VAL A 39 -7.94 8.69 5.24
N ILE A 40 -9.27 8.79 5.13
CA ILE A 40 -10.11 9.49 6.11
C ILE A 40 -10.15 8.71 7.41
N VAL A 41 -10.42 7.40 7.35
CA VAL A 41 -10.46 6.53 8.53
C VAL A 41 -9.12 6.56 9.27
N MET A 42 -7.99 6.46 8.55
CA MET A 42 -6.67 6.56 9.17
C MET A 42 -6.36 7.94 9.75
N ALA A 43 -6.81 9.02 9.11
CA ALA A 43 -6.68 10.36 9.65
C ALA A 43 -7.43 10.53 10.99
N TYR A 44 -8.64 9.99 11.09
CA TYR A 44 -9.42 10.00 12.33
C TYR A 44 -8.78 9.14 13.42
N ILE A 45 -8.32 7.92 13.08
CA ILE A 45 -7.64 7.04 14.06
C ILE A 45 -6.40 7.73 14.64
N THR A 46 -5.60 8.42 13.82
CA THR A 46 -4.41 9.13 14.30
C THR A 46 -4.70 10.38 15.13
N GLU A 47 -5.91 10.94 15.04
CA GLU A 47 -6.33 12.14 15.79
C GLU A 47 -7.11 11.76 17.07
N PHE A 48 -7.77 10.61 17.08
CA PHE A 48 -8.57 10.11 18.22
C PHE A 48 -7.79 9.21 19.18
N VAL A 49 -6.72 8.55 18.70
CA VAL A 49 -5.90 7.67 19.52
C VAL A 49 -4.47 8.21 19.54
N ASP A 50 -4.08 8.79 20.69
CA ASP A 50 -2.70 9.20 20.98
C ASP A 50 -1.85 7.95 21.27
N LEU A 51 -1.63 7.14 20.23
CA LEU A 51 -0.76 5.97 20.28
C LEU A 51 0.68 6.48 20.28
N GLY A 52 1.23 6.65 21.48
CA GLY A 52 2.60 7.11 21.72
C GLY A 52 3.64 6.43 20.82
N ASN A 53 4.66 7.19 20.41
CA ASN A 53 5.83 6.85 19.59
C ASN A 53 5.73 5.72 18.53
N VAL A 54 4.56 5.45 17.96
CA VAL A 54 4.44 4.55 16.82
C VAL A 54 4.86 5.32 15.57
N SER A 55 6.16 5.31 15.26
CA SER A 55 6.73 6.01 14.10
C SER A 55 6.02 5.66 12.78
N ALA A 56 5.50 4.42 12.68
CA ALA A 56 4.73 3.96 11.52
C ALA A 56 3.43 4.76 11.27
N LEU A 57 2.77 5.28 12.32
CA LEU A 57 1.55 6.07 12.17
C LEU A 57 1.82 7.44 11.50
N ARG A 58 3.05 7.96 11.62
CA ARG A 58 3.46 9.20 10.92
C ARG A 58 3.58 8.98 9.41
N THR A 59 4.04 7.81 8.99
CA THR A 59 4.16 7.44 7.56
C THR A 59 2.80 7.43 6.86
N PHE A 60 1.71 7.11 7.56
CA PHE A 60 0.36 7.14 7.00
C PHE A 60 -0.13 8.54 6.60
N ARG A 61 0.49 9.63 7.09
CA ARG A 61 0.17 10.99 6.61
C ARG A 61 0.49 11.18 5.13
N VAL A 62 1.47 10.44 4.61
CA VAL A 62 1.86 10.47 3.18
C VAL A 62 0.73 9.92 2.30
N LEU A 63 -0.15 9.06 2.82
CA LEU A 63 -1.33 8.59 2.08
C LEU A 63 -2.27 9.73 1.68
N ARG A 64 -2.28 10.87 2.41
CA ARG A 64 -3.04 12.06 2.00
C ARG A 64 -2.55 12.63 0.67
N ALA A 65 -1.26 12.51 0.35
CA ALA A 65 -0.72 12.94 -0.94
C ALA A 65 -1.21 12.04 -2.09
N LEU A 66 -1.53 10.78 -1.82
CA LEU A 66 -2.11 9.87 -2.82
C LEU A 66 -3.55 10.26 -3.19
N LYS A 67 -4.26 11.04 -2.37
CA LYS A 67 -5.58 11.59 -2.73
C LYS A 67 -5.53 12.46 -3.98
N THR A 68 -4.42 13.14 -4.26
CA THR A 68 -4.26 13.92 -5.50
C THR A 68 -4.43 13.05 -6.75
N ILE A 69 -4.08 11.76 -6.66
CA ILE A 69 -4.27 10.77 -7.74
C ILE A 69 -5.75 10.44 -7.95
N SER A 70 -6.56 10.42 -6.89
CA SER A 70 -8.00 10.17 -7.02
C SER A 70 -8.78 11.41 -7.47
N VAL A 71 -8.24 12.62 -7.28
CA VAL A 71 -8.84 13.89 -7.70
C VAL A 71 -8.56 14.20 -9.18
N ILE A 72 -7.36 13.91 -9.67
CA ILE A 72 -6.96 14.21 -11.05
C ILE A 72 -7.25 13.00 -11.94
N SER A 73 -8.25 13.12 -12.81
CA SER A 73 -8.69 12.05 -13.73
C SER A 73 -7.55 11.50 -14.61
N GLY A 74 -6.63 12.36 -15.06
CA GLY A 74 -5.48 11.95 -15.89
C GLY A 74 -4.49 11.03 -15.16
N LEU A 75 -4.34 11.18 -13.85
CA LEU A 75 -3.40 10.38 -13.04
C LEU A 75 -3.92 8.95 -12.82
N LYS A 76 -5.26 8.77 -12.78
CA LYS A 76 -5.90 7.44 -12.70
C LYS A 76 -5.58 6.57 -13.90
N THR A 77 -5.58 7.15 -15.11
CA THR A 77 -5.27 6.42 -16.34
C THR A 77 -3.81 5.94 -16.35
N ILE A 78 -2.88 6.76 -15.87
CA ILE A 78 -1.46 6.42 -15.78
C ILE A 78 -1.24 5.26 -14.80
N VAL A 79 -1.83 5.34 -13.60
CA VAL A 79 -1.72 4.26 -12.61
C VAL A 79 -2.40 2.98 -13.11
N GLY A 80 -3.54 3.09 -13.80
CA GLY A 80 -4.19 1.94 -14.43
C GLY A 80 -3.29 1.26 -15.47
N ALA A 81 -2.63 2.03 -16.34
CA ALA A 81 -1.69 1.52 -17.32
C ALA A 81 -0.46 0.87 -16.65
N LEU A 82 0.04 1.44 -15.56
CA LEU A 82 1.13 0.87 -14.78
C LEU A 82 0.75 -0.49 -14.17
N ILE A 83 -0.42 -0.58 -13.52
CA ILE A 83 -0.92 -1.83 -12.95
C ILE A 83 -1.13 -2.89 -14.04
N GLN A 84 -1.63 -2.49 -15.21
CA GLN A 84 -1.79 -3.40 -16.33
C GLN A 84 -0.44 -3.91 -16.85
N SER A 85 0.60 -3.07 -16.82
CA SER A 85 1.97 -3.45 -17.19
C SER A 85 2.55 -4.45 -16.18
N VAL A 86 2.33 -4.26 -14.89
CA VAL A 86 2.76 -5.20 -13.84
C VAL A 86 2.06 -6.57 -13.99
N LYS A 87 0.77 -6.58 -14.33
CA LYS A 87 0.06 -7.85 -14.60
C LYS A 87 0.70 -8.65 -15.73
N LYS A 88 1.17 -7.98 -16.80
CA LYS A 88 1.90 -8.66 -17.90
C LYS A 88 3.27 -9.18 -17.48
N LEU A 89 3.91 -8.56 -16.49
CA LEU A 89 5.19 -9.02 -15.94
C LEU A 89 5.04 -10.16 -14.94
N THR A 90 3.82 -10.55 -14.56
CA THR A 90 3.59 -11.57 -13.52
C THR A 90 4.20 -12.92 -13.89
N ASP A 91 4.10 -13.34 -15.15
CA ASP A 91 4.71 -14.60 -15.61
C ASP A 91 6.24 -14.57 -15.49
N VAL A 92 6.87 -13.44 -15.85
CA VAL A 92 8.32 -13.25 -15.74
C VAL A 92 8.76 -13.21 -14.27
N MET A 93 7.97 -12.58 -13.40
CA MET A 93 8.22 -12.56 -11.96
C MET A 93 8.15 -13.96 -11.36
N ILE A 94 7.18 -14.78 -11.74
CA ILE A 94 7.06 -16.17 -11.27
C ILE A 94 8.30 -16.98 -11.69
N LEU A 95 8.69 -16.89 -12.97
CA LEU A 95 9.89 -17.57 -13.47
C LEU A 95 11.16 -17.10 -12.73
N THR A 96 11.27 -15.80 -12.47
CA THR A 96 12.42 -15.22 -11.75
C THR A 96 12.48 -15.74 -10.32
N VAL A 97 11.36 -15.74 -9.59
CA VAL A 97 11.30 -16.26 -8.21
C VAL A 97 11.63 -17.75 -8.16
N PHE A 98 11.13 -18.53 -9.13
CA PHE A 98 11.47 -19.95 -9.23
C PHE A 98 12.96 -20.18 -9.52
N CYS A 99 13.54 -19.42 -10.43
CA CYS A 99 14.97 -19.51 -10.75
C CYS A 99 15.83 -19.15 -9.53
N LEU A 100 15.51 -18.04 -8.86
CA LEU A 100 16.21 -17.61 -7.66
C LEU A 100 16.07 -18.61 -6.51
N SER A 101 14.92 -19.28 -6.35
CA SER A 101 14.74 -20.27 -5.29
C SER A 101 15.59 -21.52 -5.51
N VAL A 102 15.72 -22.01 -6.75
CA VAL A 102 16.60 -23.14 -7.08
C VAL A 102 18.06 -22.79 -6.77
N PHE A 103 18.54 -21.63 -7.23
CA PHE A 103 19.90 -21.18 -6.92
C PHE A 103 20.11 -20.94 -5.43
N ALA A 104 19.12 -20.42 -4.72
CA ALA A 104 19.19 -20.23 -3.27
C ALA A 104 19.31 -21.57 -2.52
N LEU A 105 18.60 -22.62 -2.92
CA LEU A 105 18.70 -23.95 -2.31
C LEU A 105 20.07 -24.58 -2.54
N ILE A 106 20.58 -24.49 -3.77
CA ILE A 106 21.93 -24.97 -4.12
C ILE A 106 22.99 -24.20 -3.32
N GLY A 107 22.87 -22.86 -3.28
CA GLY A 107 23.77 -21.99 -2.55
C GLY A 107 23.73 -22.22 -1.04
N LEU A 108 22.55 -22.47 -0.48
CA LEU A 108 22.41 -22.83 0.93
C LEU A 108 23.15 -24.13 1.22
N GLN A 109 22.93 -25.19 0.43
CA GLN A 109 23.57 -26.48 0.67
C GLN A 109 25.12 -26.41 0.56
N LEU A 110 25.63 -25.59 -0.35
CA LEU A 110 27.08 -25.40 -0.58
C LEU A 110 27.76 -24.49 0.44
N PHE A 111 27.09 -23.42 0.87
CA PHE A 111 27.71 -22.36 1.67
C PHE A 111 27.18 -22.26 3.10
N MET A 112 26.34 -23.21 3.54
CA MET A 112 25.85 -23.26 4.91
C MET A 112 27.01 -23.33 5.91
N GLY A 113 27.09 -22.34 6.80
CA GLY A 113 28.11 -22.28 7.86
C GLY A 113 29.51 -21.84 7.40
N ASN A 114 29.83 -21.96 6.11
CA ASN A 114 31.16 -21.67 5.58
C ASN A 114 31.55 -20.18 5.71
N LEU A 115 30.58 -19.26 5.66
CA LEU A 115 30.82 -17.82 5.84
C LEU A 115 31.06 -17.40 7.31
N ARG A 116 30.90 -18.32 8.28
CA ARG A 116 31.07 -18.02 9.71
C ARG A 116 32.47 -18.37 10.23
N HIS A 117 33.33 -18.99 9.42
CA HIS A 117 34.70 -19.28 9.80
C HIS A 117 35.47 -17.98 10.09
N LYS A 118 36.02 -17.88 11.29
CA LYS A 118 36.92 -16.81 11.72
C LYS A 118 38.15 -17.45 12.35
N CYS A 119 39.33 -16.90 12.08
CA CYS A 119 40.55 -17.33 12.78
C CYS A 119 40.51 -16.81 14.22
N VAL A 120 40.66 -17.71 15.19
CA VAL A 120 40.76 -17.38 16.62
C VAL A 120 42.24 -17.50 17.00
N ARG A 121 42.78 -16.52 17.73
CA ARG A 121 44.15 -16.59 18.27
C ARG A 121 44.16 -17.57 19.44
N ASP A 122 45.05 -18.56 19.36
CA ASP A 122 45.39 -19.44 20.49
C ASP A 122 46.29 -18.65 21.46
N TYR A 123 45.97 -18.66 22.76
CA TYR A 123 46.69 -17.95 23.84
C TYR A 123 47.54 -18.91 24.65
#